data_AF-A0A9D5AS02-F1
#
_entry.id   AF-A0A9D5AS02-F1
#
_cell.length_a   1.000
_cell.length_b   1.000
_cell.length_c   1.000
_cell.angle_alpha   90.00
_cell.angle_beta   90.00
_cell.angle_gamma   90.00
#
_symmetry.space_group_name_H-M   'P 1'
#
loop_
_entity.id
_entity.type
_entity.pdbx_description
1 polymer ?
#
loop_
_entity_poly.entity_id
_entity_poly.type
_entity_poly.pdbx_seq_one_letter_code
_entity_poly.pdbx_strand_id
1 'polypeptide(L)'
;MVEDYQTTNNVVESDLTNMLLKDLNELLNLHGKTIEDYDLPSLPPNTIDRGAILSIIQEELAVNIPNEDIEFVAKLNNDQMIAFNTIMNVIVQKHSGVFFVDGTGGTGKTFLYRTLMVSLRSKGEIVLATASSGIVATLLPGGRTAHSRFKIPVDIQPSSIYGIQKQKDLANLIRVAAAIIWGESPITNENCLEALEWSLQDICSNNAPFGRKVLIMGGDFRQVLPVVRKGTKAQMISACIIQSHLWNHTKILRLRQNMRSLHDEEFAEFLIRIGDGVEPTKLDDIVSGPSSFPKPPKSSLATSKQQTAAAAHKDTLPPSATAIADTALERLASENPHP
;
A
#
# COMPACT_ATOMS: atom_id res chain seq x y z
N MET A 1 27.02 19.10 -13.61
CA MET A 1 27.38 17.83 -12.95
C MET A 1 27.84 18.07 -11.52
N VAL A 2 29.05 18.58 -11.22
CA VAL A 2 29.40 18.91 -9.81
C VAL A 2 28.53 20.04 -9.25
N GLU A 3 28.16 20.99 -10.11
CA GLU A 3 27.30 22.14 -9.80
C GLU A 3 25.88 21.75 -9.36
N ASP A 4 25.40 20.55 -9.72
CA ASP A 4 24.07 20.05 -9.35
C ASP A 4 23.97 19.70 -7.84
N TYR A 5 25.12 19.59 -7.17
CA TYR A 5 25.23 19.29 -5.73
C TYR A 5 25.45 20.54 -4.87
N GLN A 6 25.55 21.74 -5.47
CA GLN A 6 25.70 22.98 -4.71
C GLN A 6 24.35 23.40 -4.11
N THR A 7 24.14 23.08 -2.83
CA THR A 7 23.11 23.72 -2.00
C THR A 7 23.80 24.53 -0.90
N THR A 8 23.27 25.73 -0.68
CA THR A 8 23.78 26.84 0.16
C THR A 8 24.72 26.48 1.33
N ASN A 9 25.88 27.15 1.32
CA ASN A 9 26.91 27.37 2.36
C ASN A 9 27.79 26.19 2.85
N ASN A 10 29.10 26.37 2.59
CA ASN A 10 30.28 25.69 3.16
C ASN A 10 30.38 24.16 2.99
N VAL A 11 30.24 23.67 1.76
CA VAL A 11 30.73 22.32 1.38
C VAL A 11 32.08 22.49 0.67
N VAL A 12 33.10 21.75 1.11
CA VAL A 12 34.45 21.79 0.51
C VAL A 12 34.37 21.19 -0.89
N GLU A 13 35.02 21.80 -1.88
CA GLU A 13 34.98 21.38 -3.30
C GLU A 13 35.38 19.90 -3.52
N SER A 14 36.25 19.37 -2.65
CA SER A 14 36.61 17.95 -2.60
C SER A 14 35.42 17.05 -2.29
N ASP A 15 34.49 17.49 -1.43
CA ASP A 15 33.34 16.69 -1.01
C ASP A 15 32.29 16.59 -2.13
N LEU A 16 32.09 17.67 -2.89
CA LEU A 16 31.20 17.68 -4.07
C LEU A 16 31.74 16.78 -5.18
N THR A 17 33.06 16.81 -5.40
CA THR A 17 33.73 15.95 -6.37
C THR A 17 33.61 14.47 -5.97
N ASN A 18 33.77 14.17 -4.67
CA ASN A 18 33.58 12.81 -4.15
C ASN A 18 32.14 12.31 -4.28
N MET A 19 31.13 13.18 -4.11
CA MET A 19 29.72 12.84 -4.32
C MET A 19 29.45 12.49 -5.79
N LEU A 20 29.92 13.31 -6.74
CA LEU A 20 29.76 13.03 -8.16
C LEU A 20 30.45 11.73 -8.59
N LEU A 21 31.69 11.49 -8.11
CA LEU A 21 32.44 10.27 -8.42
C LEU A 21 31.74 9.02 -7.88
N LYS A 22 31.04 9.15 -6.74
CA LYS A 22 30.24 8.05 -6.18
C LYS A 22 29.03 7.72 -7.06
N ASP A 23 28.25 8.74 -7.44
CA ASP A 23 27.05 8.54 -8.27
C ASP A 23 27.41 7.97 -9.65
N LEU A 24 28.53 8.42 -10.23
CA LEU A 24 29.09 7.82 -11.44
C LEU A 24 29.46 6.35 -11.24
N ASN A 25 30.08 6.00 -10.11
CA ASN A 25 30.44 4.61 -9.83
C ASN A 25 29.21 3.71 -9.67
N GLU A 26 28.14 4.21 -9.05
CA GLU A 26 26.87 3.47 -8.93
C GLU A 26 26.23 3.22 -10.30
N LEU A 27 26.21 4.23 -11.17
CA LEU A 27 25.72 4.08 -12.54
C LEU A 27 26.57 3.11 -13.38
N LEU A 28 27.89 3.16 -13.25
CA LEU A 28 28.79 2.25 -13.97
C LEU A 28 28.63 0.80 -13.48
N ASN A 29 28.42 0.60 -12.17
CA ASN A 29 28.22 -0.72 -11.59
C ASN A 29 26.95 -1.41 -12.13
N LEU A 30 25.90 -0.65 -12.46
CA LEU A 30 24.70 -1.18 -13.12
C LEU A 30 25.01 -1.79 -14.50
N HIS A 31 26.12 -1.37 -15.12
CA HIS A 31 26.60 -1.84 -16.40
C HIS A 31 27.85 -2.74 -16.27
N GLY A 32 28.16 -3.21 -15.06
CA GLY A 32 29.30 -4.10 -14.79
C GLY A 32 30.67 -3.44 -14.95
N LYS A 33 30.73 -2.11 -14.84
CA LYS A 33 31.97 -1.31 -14.90
C LYS A 33 32.17 -0.54 -13.60
N THR A 34 33.37 -0.05 -13.37
CA THR A 34 33.70 0.82 -12.22
C THR A 34 34.33 2.12 -12.70
N ILE A 35 34.44 3.11 -11.82
CA ILE A 35 35.17 4.35 -12.13
C ILE A 35 36.66 4.12 -12.42
N GLU A 36 37.22 3.01 -11.92
CA GLU A 36 38.61 2.61 -12.19
C GLU A 36 38.81 2.20 -13.66
N ASP A 37 37.73 1.83 -14.35
CA ASP A 37 37.76 1.52 -15.79
C ASP A 37 37.87 2.78 -16.68
N TYR A 38 37.81 3.99 -16.10
CA TYR A 38 37.62 5.25 -16.83
C TYR A 38 38.60 6.39 -16.46
N ASP A 39 39.82 6.08 -16.00
CA ASP A 39 40.84 7.08 -15.61
C ASP A 39 40.33 8.15 -14.61
N LEU A 40 39.29 7.81 -13.83
CA LEU A 40 38.71 8.70 -12.82
C LEU A 40 39.44 8.57 -11.48
N PRO A 41 39.45 9.62 -10.64
CA PRO A 41 40.07 9.58 -9.31
C PRO A 41 39.44 8.48 -8.43
N SER A 42 40.27 7.75 -7.68
CA SER A 42 39.83 6.70 -6.77
C SER A 42 39.15 7.29 -5.52
N LEU A 43 38.07 6.65 -5.08
CA LEU A 43 37.32 7.06 -3.89
C LEU A 43 38.16 6.83 -2.62
N PRO A 44 38.21 7.80 -1.68
CA PRO A 44 39.02 7.67 -0.46
C PRO A 44 38.52 6.51 0.44
N PRO A 45 39.43 5.72 1.04
CA PRO A 45 39.12 4.43 1.68
C PRO A 45 38.32 4.49 3.00
N ASN A 46 37.81 5.64 3.42
CA ASN A 46 37.13 5.83 4.72
C ASN A 46 35.86 6.68 4.68
N THR A 47 35.28 6.93 3.49
CA THR A 47 33.92 7.44 3.44
C THR A 47 32.97 6.32 3.84
N ILE A 48 32.59 6.28 5.12
CA ILE A 48 31.37 5.60 5.58
C ILE A 48 30.28 5.96 4.56
N ASP A 49 29.50 4.97 4.14
CA ASP A 49 28.41 5.06 3.17
C ASP A 49 27.24 5.95 3.64
N ARG A 50 27.54 7.20 4.04
CA ARG A 50 26.57 8.22 4.42
C ARG A 50 25.90 8.81 3.19
N GLY A 51 26.55 8.75 2.03
CA GLY A 51 26.02 9.28 0.77
C GLY A 51 24.78 8.51 0.26
N ALA A 52 24.76 7.17 0.33
CA ALA A 52 23.62 6.37 -0.14
C ALA A 52 22.46 6.38 0.89
N ILE A 53 22.79 6.44 2.18
CA ILE A 53 21.81 6.65 3.25
C ILE A 53 21.07 7.98 3.05
N LEU A 54 21.80 9.04 2.68
CA LEU A 54 21.22 10.34 2.37
C LEU A 54 20.39 10.29 1.09
N SER A 55 20.83 9.62 0.01
CA SER A 55 20.13 9.66 -1.28
C SER A 55 18.71 9.07 -1.22
N ILE A 56 18.51 7.84 -0.70
CA ILE A 56 17.17 7.24 -0.67
C ILE A 56 16.23 7.97 0.31
N ILE A 57 16.76 8.51 1.41
CA ILE A 57 15.99 9.29 2.38
C ILE A 57 15.62 10.65 1.79
N GLN A 58 16.56 11.29 1.10
CA GLN A 58 16.34 12.56 0.40
C GLN A 58 15.35 12.39 -0.75
N GLU A 59 15.45 11.32 -1.54
CA GLU A 59 14.45 10.98 -2.56
C GLU A 59 13.05 10.90 -1.96
N GLU A 60 12.90 10.21 -0.82
CA GLU A 60 11.62 10.10 -0.13
C GLU A 60 11.13 11.43 0.42
N LEU A 61 12.03 12.27 0.95
CA LEU A 61 11.70 13.62 1.41
C LEU A 61 11.38 14.59 0.26
N ALA A 62 11.97 14.36 -0.93
CA ALA A 62 11.79 15.15 -2.13
C ALA A 62 10.56 14.73 -2.96
N VAL A 63 9.83 13.68 -2.55
CA VAL A 63 8.56 13.30 -3.19
C VAL A 63 7.63 14.51 -3.17
N ASN A 64 7.37 15.05 -4.35
CA ASN A 64 6.54 16.24 -4.50
C ASN A 64 5.12 15.95 -4.03
N ILE A 65 4.62 16.83 -3.17
CA ILE A 65 3.26 16.80 -2.66
C ILE A 65 2.49 17.86 -3.46
N PRO A 66 1.51 17.48 -4.29
CA PRO A 66 0.76 18.46 -5.08
C PRO A 66 0.19 19.55 -4.17
N ASN A 67 0.33 20.82 -4.56
CA ASN A 67 -0.15 21.96 -3.75
C ASN A 67 -1.67 21.89 -3.47
N GLU A 68 -2.42 21.20 -4.34
CA GLU A 68 -3.84 20.90 -4.15
C GLU A 68 -4.12 20.11 -2.85
N ASP A 69 -3.11 19.39 -2.34
CA ASP A 69 -3.20 18.52 -1.17
C ASP A 69 -3.05 19.26 0.18
N ILE A 70 -2.65 20.53 0.18
CA ILE A 70 -2.32 21.30 1.39
C ILE A 70 -3.56 21.58 2.28
N GLU A 71 -4.76 21.63 1.69
CA GLU A 71 -6.03 21.84 2.43
C GLU A 71 -6.82 20.55 2.69
N PHE A 72 -6.23 19.38 2.48
CA PHE A 72 -6.98 18.12 2.49
C PHE A 72 -7.63 17.76 3.83
N VAL A 73 -7.02 18.15 4.95
CA VAL A 73 -7.57 17.84 6.28
C VAL A 73 -8.95 18.47 6.46
N ALA A 74 -9.15 19.72 6.03
CA ALA A 74 -10.43 20.41 6.15
C ALA A 74 -11.55 19.81 5.28
N LYS A 75 -11.19 19.00 4.27
CA LYS A 75 -12.12 18.34 3.34
C LYS A 75 -12.44 16.90 3.72
N LEU A 76 -11.85 16.36 4.79
CA LEU A 76 -12.18 15.02 5.28
C LEU A 76 -13.63 14.99 5.78
N ASN A 77 -14.36 13.94 5.43
CA ASN A 77 -15.66 13.68 6.05
C ASN A 77 -15.50 13.16 7.49
N ASN A 78 -16.60 12.95 8.21
CA ASN A 78 -16.57 12.56 9.63
C ASN A 78 -15.80 11.24 9.87
N ASP A 79 -16.08 10.19 9.11
CA ASP A 79 -15.42 8.89 9.28
C ASP A 79 -13.91 8.99 8.95
N GLN A 80 -13.56 9.70 7.88
CA GLN A 80 -12.18 9.95 7.49
C GLN A 80 -11.45 10.78 8.54
N MET A 81 -12.10 11.77 9.14
CA MET A 81 -11.53 12.61 10.21
C MET A 81 -11.27 11.79 11.47
N ILE A 82 -12.19 10.90 11.86
CA ILE A 82 -12.00 9.97 12.98
C ILE A 82 -10.79 9.06 12.70
N ALA A 83 -10.71 8.49 11.51
CA ALA A 83 -9.60 7.63 11.11
C ALA A 83 -8.26 8.40 11.11
N PHE A 84 -8.25 9.60 10.51
CA PHE A 84 -7.10 10.49 10.46
C PHE A 84 -6.60 10.83 11.87
N ASN A 85 -7.46 11.34 12.74
CA ASN A 85 -7.09 11.72 14.10
C ASN A 85 -6.59 10.53 14.92
N THR A 86 -7.24 9.37 14.76
CA THR A 86 -6.84 8.14 15.45
C THR A 86 -5.42 7.72 15.06
N ILE A 87 -5.13 7.67 13.76
CA ILE A 87 -3.81 7.28 13.25
C ILE A 87 -2.75 8.34 13.59
N MET A 88 -3.05 9.62 13.34
CA MET A 88 -2.13 10.73 13.62
C MET A 88 -1.76 10.81 15.09
N ASN A 89 -2.70 10.58 16.00
CA ASN A 89 -2.42 10.59 17.43
C ASN A 89 -1.41 9.50 17.82
N VAL A 90 -1.55 8.27 17.28
CA VAL A 90 -0.59 7.18 17.54
C VAL A 90 0.80 7.52 17.00
N ILE A 91 0.88 8.08 15.78
CA ILE A 91 2.16 8.46 15.16
C ILE A 91 2.84 9.58 15.95
N VAL A 92 2.12 10.66 16.29
CA VAL A 92 2.65 11.81 17.04
C VAL A 92 3.12 11.41 18.44
N GLN A 93 2.40 10.50 19.10
CA GLN A 93 2.80 9.96 20.41
C GLN A 93 3.95 8.94 20.33
N LYS A 94 4.47 8.64 19.13
CA LYS A 94 5.53 7.63 18.90
C LYS A 94 5.17 6.25 19.46
N HIS A 95 3.88 5.93 19.40
CA HIS A 95 3.35 4.61 19.69
C HIS A 95 3.34 3.77 18.40
N SER A 96 3.31 2.45 18.56
CA SER A 96 3.07 1.51 17.45
C SER A 96 1.57 1.28 17.28
N GLY A 97 1.16 0.90 16.07
CA GLY A 97 -0.23 0.56 15.82
C GLY A 97 -0.43 -0.06 14.45
N VAL A 98 -1.35 -1.02 14.39
CA VAL A 98 -1.75 -1.68 13.14
C VAL A 98 -3.20 -1.31 12.89
N PHE A 99 -3.45 -0.69 11.75
CA PHE A 99 -4.76 -0.19 11.36
C PHE A 99 -5.21 -0.82 10.05
N PHE A 100 -6.50 -1.10 9.93
CA PHE A 100 -7.13 -1.41 8.66
C PHE A 100 -8.23 -0.39 8.36
N VAL A 101 -8.05 0.36 7.27
CA VAL A 101 -9.07 1.29 6.75
C VAL A 101 -10.00 0.50 5.84
N ASP A 102 -11.14 0.10 6.40
CA ASP A 102 -12.23 -0.56 5.68
C ASP A 102 -13.12 0.47 5.01
N GLY A 103 -13.45 0.27 3.74
CA GLY A 103 -14.43 1.10 3.06
C GLY A 103 -14.63 0.63 1.64
N THR A 104 -15.82 0.82 1.10
CA THR A 104 -16.15 0.42 -0.27
C THR A 104 -15.49 1.31 -1.33
N GLY A 105 -15.66 0.96 -2.60
CA GLY A 105 -15.25 1.81 -3.72
C GLY A 105 -15.90 3.20 -3.64
N GLY A 106 -15.08 4.26 -3.61
CA GLY A 106 -15.57 5.64 -3.58
C GLY A 106 -15.64 6.30 -2.20
N THR A 107 -15.30 5.60 -1.10
CA THR A 107 -15.32 6.18 0.26
C THR A 107 -14.12 7.08 0.60
N GLY A 108 -13.21 7.29 -0.36
CA GLY A 108 -12.08 8.20 -0.22
C GLY A 108 -10.88 7.66 0.56
N LYS A 109 -10.68 6.33 0.62
CA LYS A 109 -9.48 5.72 1.25
C LYS A 109 -8.17 6.34 0.77
N THR A 110 -7.99 6.46 -0.54
CA THR A 110 -6.79 7.08 -1.14
C THR A 110 -6.65 8.55 -0.73
N PHE A 111 -7.77 9.29 -0.64
CA PHE A 111 -7.77 10.67 -0.19
C PHE A 111 -7.28 10.77 1.27
N LEU A 112 -7.76 9.89 2.15
CA LEU A 112 -7.28 9.78 3.53
C LEU A 112 -5.78 9.47 3.59
N TYR A 113 -5.29 8.51 2.81
CA TYR A 113 -3.85 8.16 2.76
C TYR A 113 -2.99 9.35 2.35
N ARG A 114 -3.38 10.07 1.29
CA ARG A 114 -2.68 11.27 0.84
C ARG A 114 -2.69 12.36 1.91
N THR A 115 -3.83 12.56 2.57
CA THR A 115 -3.96 13.56 3.64
C THR A 115 -3.02 13.26 4.82
N LEU A 116 -2.91 11.98 5.22
CA LEU A 116 -1.94 11.52 6.23
C LEU A 116 -0.51 11.79 5.78
N MET A 117 -0.17 11.44 4.54
CA MET A 117 1.16 11.65 3.98
C MET A 117 1.54 13.14 3.97
N VAL A 118 0.67 14.01 3.48
CA VAL A 118 0.89 15.47 3.45
C VAL A 118 1.12 16.00 4.86
N SER A 119 0.25 15.64 5.79
CA SER A 119 0.31 16.11 7.17
C SER A 119 1.59 15.67 7.87
N LEU A 120 2.05 14.44 7.63
CA LEU A 120 3.29 13.92 8.21
C LEU A 120 4.53 14.52 7.55
N ARG A 121 4.53 14.65 6.23
CA ARG A 121 5.63 15.26 5.49
C ARG A 121 5.84 16.73 5.83
N SER A 122 4.77 17.48 6.08
CA SER A 122 4.85 18.87 6.57
C SER A 122 5.59 19.00 7.91
N LYS A 123 5.70 17.90 8.67
CA LYS A 123 6.43 17.80 9.95
C LYS A 123 7.82 17.17 9.78
N GLY A 124 8.27 16.93 8.56
CA GLY A 124 9.54 16.27 8.25
C GLY A 124 9.52 14.75 8.44
N GLU A 125 8.35 14.14 8.65
CA GLU A 125 8.23 12.69 8.86
C GLU A 125 8.20 11.93 7.53
N ILE A 126 8.78 10.72 7.53
CA ILE A 126 8.83 9.85 6.35
C ILE A 126 7.69 8.83 6.41
N VAL A 127 6.91 8.75 5.33
CA VAL A 127 5.85 7.76 5.17
C VAL A 127 6.16 6.91 3.94
N LEU A 128 6.23 5.60 4.12
CA LEU A 128 6.43 4.66 3.01
C LEU A 128 5.08 4.29 2.41
N ALA A 129 4.78 4.87 1.26
CA ALA A 129 3.58 4.54 0.50
C ALA A 129 3.78 3.24 -0.29
N THR A 130 2.97 2.23 0.02
CA THR A 130 2.97 0.95 -0.67
C THR A 130 1.57 0.50 -1.06
N ALA A 131 1.49 -0.40 -2.03
CA ALA A 131 0.24 -1.04 -2.44
C ALA A 131 0.46 -2.46 -2.95
N SER A 132 -0.61 -3.25 -3.02
CA SER A 132 -0.57 -4.62 -3.56
C SER A 132 -0.39 -4.66 -5.08
N SER A 133 -0.89 -3.65 -5.80
CA SER A 133 -0.81 -3.54 -7.27
C SER A 133 -0.09 -2.27 -7.73
N GLY A 134 0.57 -2.34 -8.88
CA GLY A 134 1.28 -1.19 -9.47
C GLY A 134 0.35 -0.01 -9.79
N ILE A 135 -0.85 -0.28 -10.29
CA ILE A 135 -1.85 0.77 -10.59
C ILE A 135 -2.31 1.49 -9.31
N VAL A 136 -2.43 0.77 -8.20
CA VAL A 136 -2.80 1.39 -6.92
C VAL A 136 -1.62 2.19 -6.36
N ALA A 137 -0.40 1.70 -6.55
CA ALA A 137 0.81 2.40 -6.12
C ALA A 137 0.95 3.77 -6.80
N THR A 138 0.59 3.91 -8.08
CA THR A 138 0.67 5.21 -8.79
C THR A 138 -0.30 6.27 -8.25
N LEU A 139 -1.33 5.88 -7.49
CA LEU A 139 -2.27 6.82 -6.88
C LEU A 139 -1.71 7.50 -5.62
N LEU A 140 -0.63 6.95 -5.06
CA LEU A 140 0.05 7.48 -3.89
C LEU A 140 1.37 8.16 -4.30
N PRO A 141 1.65 9.39 -3.85
CA PRO A 141 2.94 10.05 -4.09
C PRO A 141 4.12 9.19 -3.61
N GLY A 142 5.10 8.93 -4.48
CA GLY A 142 6.24 8.05 -4.16
C GLY A 142 5.84 6.57 -3.96
N GLY A 143 4.61 6.20 -4.33
CA GLY A 143 4.07 4.87 -4.14
C GLY A 143 4.82 3.80 -4.93
N ARG A 144 5.06 2.66 -4.27
CA ARG A 144 5.65 1.46 -4.88
C ARG A 144 4.83 0.23 -4.52
N THR A 145 4.96 -0.88 -5.26
CA THR A 145 4.33 -2.13 -4.80
C THR A 145 5.02 -2.63 -3.54
N ALA A 146 4.30 -3.28 -2.62
CA ALA A 146 4.88 -3.85 -1.40
C ALA A 146 6.04 -4.81 -1.72
N HIS A 147 5.85 -5.67 -2.73
CA HIS A 147 6.89 -6.55 -3.27
C HIS A 147 8.16 -5.78 -3.67
N SER A 148 8.04 -4.68 -4.43
CA SER A 148 9.20 -3.91 -4.89
C SER A 148 9.87 -3.10 -3.78
N ARG A 149 9.08 -2.52 -2.86
CA ARG A 149 9.56 -1.70 -1.74
C ARG A 149 10.27 -2.56 -0.71
N PHE A 150 9.66 -3.66 -0.28
CA PHE A 150 10.16 -4.50 0.81
C PHE A 150 10.91 -5.74 0.34
N LYS A 151 11.09 -5.91 -0.97
CA LYS A 151 11.75 -7.08 -1.57
C LYS A 151 11.09 -8.40 -1.17
N ILE A 152 9.77 -8.37 -0.95
CA ILE A 152 8.97 -9.57 -0.70
C ILE A 152 8.93 -10.39 -2.00
N PRO A 153 9.31 -11.67 -1.99
CA PRO A 153 9.20 -12.53 -3.17
C PRO A 153 7.74 -12.67 -3.62
N VAL A 154 7.53 -12.73 -4.94
CA VAL A 154 6.19 -12.91 -5.51
C VAL A 154 5.62 -14.29 -5.23
N ASP A 155 6.49 -15.31 -5.22
CA ASP A 155 6.13 -16.68 -4.85
C ASP A 155 6.60 -16.92 -3.42
N ILE A 156 5.75 -16.50 -2.47
CA ILE A 156 6.04 -16.66 -1.05
C ILE A 156 5.52 -18.02 -0.56
N GLN A 157 6.42 -18.81 0.02
CA GLN A 157 6.04 -20.06 0.67
C GLN A 157 5.88 -19.81 2.18
N PRO A 158 4.93 -20.49 2.85
CA PRO A 158 4.81 -20.42 4.30
C PRO A 158 6.15 -20.69 4.97
N SER A 159 6.48 -20.01 6.08
CA SER A 159 7.72 -20.16 6.85
C SER A 159 9.04 -19.80 6.15
N SER A 160 8.99 -19.23 4.95
CA SER A 160 10.20 -18.82 4.25
C SER A 160 10.79 -17.57 4.88
N ILE A 161 12.02 -17.68 5.38
CA ILE A 161 12.75 -16.54 5.94
C ILE A 161 13.33 -15.73 4.78
N TYR A 162 12.68 -14.61 4.46
CA TYR A 162 13.21 -13.61 3.55
C TYR A 162 13.36 -12.29 4.30
N GLY A 163 14.55 -11.70 4.24
CA GLY A 163 14.86 -10.48 4.98
C GLY A 163 15.67 -9.52 4.12
N ILE A 164 15.28 -8.25 4.16
CA ILE A 164 16.14 -7.17 3.68
C ILE A 164 17.38 -7.17 4.57
N GLN A 165 18.56 -7.28 3.98
CA GLN A 165 19.82 -7.23 4.73
C GLN A 165 19.87 -5.93 5.57
N LYS A 166 20.09 -6.07 6.89
CA LYS A 166 20.04 -4.95 7.87
C LYS A 166 20.92 -3.75 7.55
N GLN A 167 21.98 -3.97 6.77
CA GLN A 167 23.00 -2.99 6.43
C GLN A 167 22.71 -2.22 5.13
N LYS A 168 21.60 -2.51 4.44
CA LYS A 168 21.22 -1.81 3.20
C LYS A 168 20.48 -0.51 3.47
N ASP A 169 20.54 0.42 2.52
CA ASP A 169 19.88 1.73 2.60
C ASP A 169 18.39 1.63 2.86
N LEU A 170 17.73 0.64 2.25
CA LEU A 170 16.32 0.35 2.49
C LEU A 170 16.02 0.04 3.98
N ALA A 171 16.92 -0.66 4.67
CA ALA A 171 16.75 -0.94 6.09
C ALA A 171 16.85 0.35 6.92
N ASN A 172 17.75 1.26 6.55
CA ASN A 172 17.85 2.58 7.19
C ASN A 172 16.61 3.43 6.92
N LEU A 173 16.12 3.47 5.67
CA LEU A 173 14.88 4.14 5.31
C LEU A 173 13.70 3.62 6.15
N ILE A 174 13.58 2.30 6.29
CA ILE A 174 12.54 1.68 7.12
C ILE A 174 12.68 2.10 8.60
N ARG A 175 13.91 2.16 9.13
CA ARG A 175 14.15 2.60 10.52
C ARG A 175 13.72 4.04 10.76
N VAL A 176 13.93 4.95 9.81
CA VAL A 176 13.54 6.36 9.96
C VAL A 176 12.09 6.64 9.58
N ALA A 177 11.42 5.74 8.86
CA ALA A 177 10.01 5.89 8.52
C ALA A 177 9.12 5.90 9.77
N ALA A 178 8.22 6.88 9.83
CA ALA A 178 7.23 7.03 10.89
C ALA A 178 6.04 6.08 10.69
N ALA A 179 5.64 5.86 9.44
CA ALA A 179 4.52 5.01 9.10
C ALA A 179 4.70 4.31 7.74
N ILE A 180 4.00 3.20 7.57
CA ILE A 180 3.89 2.45 6.31
C ILE A 180 2.41 2.41 5.93
N ILE A 181 2.09 2.81 4.70
CA ILE A 181 0.74 2.68 4.14
C ILE A 181 0.77 1.50 3.17
N TRP A 182 -0.21 0.60 3.26
CA TRP A 182 -0.41 -0.53 2.34
C TRP A 182 -1.81 -0.50 1.75
N GLY A 183 -1.93 0.09 0.55
CA GLY A 183 -3.19 0.16 -0.20
C GLY A 183 -3.57 -1.15 -0.90
N GLU A 184 -4.87 -1.45 -0.91
CA GLU A 184 -5.47 -2.68 -1.43
C GLU A 184 -4.84 -3.95 -0.85
N SER A 185 -4.53 -3.94 0.46
CA SER A 185 -3.95 -5.09 1.16
C SER A 185 -4.80 -6.37 1.14
N PRO A 186 -6.16 -6.37 1.04
CA PRO A 186 -6.95 -7.60 0.96
C PRO A 186 -6.61 -8.53 -0.20
N ILE A 187 -6.02 -8.00 -1.28
CA ILE A 187 -5.63 -8.77 -2.47
C ILE A 187 -4.33 -9.57 -2.22
N THR A 188 -3.64 -9.31 -1.11
CA THR A 188 -2.34 -9.91 -0.80
C THR A 188 -2.51 -11.17 0.05
N ASN A 189 -1.63 -12.16 -0.17
CA ASN A 189 -1.55 -13.35 0.66
C ASN A 189 -1.06 -13.02 2.09
N GLU A 190 -1.65 -13.64 3.11
CA GLU A 190 -1.26 -13.48 4.52
C GLU A 190 0.25 -13.66 4.76
N ASN A 191 0.90 -14.58 4.05
CA ASN A 191 2.33 -14.83 4.17
C ASN A 191 3.17 -13.58 3.85
N CYS A 192 2.69 -12.69 2.97
CA CYS A 192 3.39 -11.44 2.68
C CYS A 192 3.31 -10.46 3.86
N LEU A 193 2.19 -10.45 4.59
CA LEU A 193 2.03 -9.64 5.80
C LEU A 193 2.96 -10.16 6.90
N GLU A 194 3.01 -11.47 7.09
CA GLU A 194 3.87 -12.12 8.08
C GLU A 194 5.36 -11.97 7.75
N ALA A 195 5.74 -12.07 6.47
CA ALA A 195 7.11 -11.78 6.06
C ALA A 195 7.49 -10.31 6.29
N LEU A 196 6.56 -9.38 6.10
CA LEU A 196 6.80 -7.98 6.44
C LEU A 196 6.98 -7.80 7.95
N GLU A 197 6.12 -8.41 8.77
CA GLU A 197 6.25 -8.41 10.24
C GLU A 197 7.66 -8.82 10.66
N TRP A 198 8.10 -10.00 10.22
CA TRP A 198 9.40 -10.56 10.57
C TRP A 198 10.54 -9.64 10.10
N SER A 199 10.45 -9.15 8.86
CA SER A 199 11.44 -8.23 8.30
C SER A 199 11.54 -6.94 9.11
N LEU A 200 10.42 -6.34 9.52
CA LEU A 200 10.42 -5.10 10.27
C LEU A 200 10.92 -5.28 11.70
N GLN A 201 10.55 -6.37 12.37
CA GLN A 201 11.08 -6.72 13.68
C GLN A 201 12.61 -6.88 13.61
N ASP A 202 13.11 -7.59 12.60
CA ASP A 202 14.54 -7.83 12.41
C ASP A 202 15.32 -6.55 12.09
N ILE A 203 14.82 -5.74 11.15
CA ILE A 203 15.45 -4.46 10.73
C ILE A 203 15.49 -3.46 11.86
N CYS A 204 14.41 -3.35 12.63
CA CYS A 204 14.28 -2.39 13.73
C CYS A 204 14.84 -2.94 15.05
N SER A 205 15.28 -4.21 15.09
CA SER A 205 15.72 -4.91 16.29
C SER A 205 14.71 -4.78 17.44
N ASN A 206 13.42 -4.94 17.13
CA ASN A 206 12.32 -4.75 18.06
C ASN A 206 11.23 -5.80 17.83
N ASN A 207 10.95 -6.63 18.84
CA ASN A 207 9.98 -7.73 18.75
C ASN A 207 8.53 -7.27 18.94
N ALA A 208 8.27 -5.97 19.11
CA ALA A 208 6.92 -5.44 19.06
C ALA A 208 6.35 -5.55 17.63
N PRO A 209 5.02 -5.63 17.47
CA PRO A 209 4.37 -5.70 16.17
C PRO A 209 4.97 -4.72 15.14
N PHE A 210 5.32 -5.26 13.98
CA PHE A 210 5.93 -4.59 12.83
C PHE A 210 7.18 -3.78 13.19
N GLY A 211 7.99 -4.24 14.14
CA GLY A 211 9.19 -3.52 14.57
C GLY A 211 8.88 -2.18 15.25
N ARG A 212 7.72 -2.08 15.93
CA ARG A 212 7.17 -0.84 16.52
C ARG A 212 6.79 0.24 15.49
N LYS A 213 6.62 -0.13 14.22
CA LYS A 213 6.12 0.80 13.20
C LYS A 213 4.61 0.95 13.26
N VAL A 214 4.13 2.07 12.70
CA VAL A 214 2.70 2.25 12.43
C VAL A 214 2.42 1.71 11.04
N LEU A 215 1.62 0.65 10.96
CA LEU A 215 1.17 0.05 9.70
C LEU A 215 -0.29 0.43 9.45
N ILE A 216 -0.56 1.03 8.30
CA ILE A 216 -1.89 1.46 7.85
C ILE A 216 -2.23 0.66 6.61
N MET A 217 -2.92 -0.44 6.81
CA MET A 217 -3.51 -1.22 5.72
C MET A 217 -4.85 -0.63 5.32
N GLY A 218 -5.32 -0.95 4.12
CA GLY A 218 -6.73 -0.82 3.82
C GLY A 218 -7.07 -1.22 2.41
N GLY A 219 -8.38 -1.32 2.17
CA GLY A 219 -8.93 -1.91 0.96
C GLY A 219 -10.41 -2.19 1.18
N ASP A 220 -10.94 -3.12 0.41
CA ASP A 220 -12.32 -3.58 0.51
C ASP A 220 -12.36 -5.10 0.33
N PHE A 221 -12.74 -5.83 1.37
CA PHE A 221 -12.84 -7.29 1.33
C PHE A 221 -13.96 -7.79 0.42
N ARG A 222 -14.86 -6.91 -0.02
CA ARG A 222 -15.90 -7.22 -1.02
C ARG A 222 -15.33 -7.31 -2.44
N GLN A 223 -14.07 -6.92 -2.64
CA GLN A 223 -13.40 -7.00 -3.94
C GLN A 223 -12.76 -8.38 -4.14
N VAL A 224 -11.60 -8.42 -4.81
CA VAL A 224 -10.95 -9.67 -5.20
C VAL A 224 -10.16 -10.27 -4.04
N LEU A 225 -10.28 -11.59 -3.88
CA LEU A 225 -9.47 -12.38 -2.96
C LEU A 225 -8.02 -12.50 -3.45
N PRO A 226 -7.08 -12.87 -2.56
CA PRO A 226 -5.72 -13.19 -2.97
C PRO A 226 -5.69 -14.27 -4.04
N VAL A 227 -4.82 -14.07 -5.03
CA VAL A 227 -4.65 -15.02 -6.14
C VAL A 227 -3.76 -16.17 -5.68
N VAL A 228 -4.33 -17.37 -5.59
CA VAL A 228 -3.59 -18.62 -5.38
C VAL A 228 -3.59 -19.40 -6.69
N ARG A 229 -2.40 -19.55 -7.30
CA ARG A 229 -2.27 -20.22 -8.61
C ARG A 229 -2.75 -21.67 -8.51
N LYS A 230 -3.74 -22.03 -9.36
CA LYS A 230 -4.39 -23.36 -9.34
C LYS A 230 -5.02 -23.71 -7.98
N GLY A 231 -5.30 -22.70 -7.15
CA GLY A 231 -5.86 -22.88 -5.83
C GLY A 231 -7.36 -23.11 -5.86
N THR A 232 -7.86 -23.83 -4.86
CA THR A 232 -9.30 -23.94 -4.59
C THR A 232 -9.82 -22.69 -3.89
N LYS A 233 -11.15 -22.52 -3.86
CA LYS A 233 -11.80 -21.44 -3.10
C LYS A 233 -11.36 -21.43 -1.64
N ALA A 234 -11.32 -22.58 -0.99
CA ALA A 234 -10.87 -22.69 0.40
C ALA A 234 -9.42 -22.21 0.57
N GLN A 235 -8.52 -22.54 -0.36
CA GLN A 235 -7.15 -22.07 -0.32
C GLN A 235 -7.02 -20.55 -0.52
N MET A 236 -7.87 -19.94 -1.35
CA MET A 236 -7.92 -18.47 -1.49
C MET A 236 -8.42 -17.80 -0.21
N ILE A 237 -9.40 -18.39 0.47
CA ILE A 237 -9.91 -17.91 1.77
C ILE A 237 -8.81 -18.00 2.83
N SER A 238 -8.16 -19.16 2.93
CA SER A 238 -7.05 -19.37 3.86
C SER A 238 -5.88 -18.42 3.61
N ALA A 239 -5.68 -17.96 2.37
CA ALA A 239 -4.63 -17.01 2.03
C ALA A 239 -4.97 -15.55 2.39
N CYS A 240 -6.19 -15.23 2.85
CA CYS A 240 -6.58 -13.86 3.15
C CYS A 240 -5.89 -13.33 4.40
N ILE A 241 -5.51 -12.05 4.41
CA ILE A 241 -4.85 -11.41 5.56
C ILE A 241 -5.62 -11.50 6.89
N ILE A 242 -6.95 -11.69 6.83
CA ILE A 242 -7.80 -11.88 8.02
C ILE A 242 -7.61 -13.24 8.71
N GLN A 243 -6.96 -14.19 8.01
CA GLN A 243 -6.60 -15.50 8.56
C GLN A 243 -5.26 -15.46 9.30
N SER A 244 -4.44 -14.44 9.04
CA SER A 244 -3.19 -14.25 9.75
C SER A 244 -3.46 -13.99 11.24
N HIS A 245 -2.60 -14.56 12.07
CA HIS A 245 -2.58 -14.28 13.52
C HIS A 245 -2.37 -12.78 13.84
N LEU A 246 -1.75 -12.02 12.91
CA LEU A 246 -1.53 -10.58 13.04
C LEU A 246 -2.83 -9.76 12.97
N TRP A 247 -3.89 -10.33 12.38
CA TRP A 247 -5.17 -9.64 12.27
C TRP A 247 -5.78 -9.31 13.64
N ASN A 248 -5.57 -10.16 14.65
CA ASN A 248 -6.06 -9.96 16.02
C ASN A 248 -5.52 -8.69 16.70
N HIS A 249 -4.45 -8.11 16.16
CA HIS A 249 -3.84 -6.86 16.64
C HIS A 249 -4.22 -5.64 15.81
N THR A 250 -5.09 -5.81 14.81
CA THR A 250 -5.44 -4.78 13.84
C THR A 250 -6.68 -4.02 14.26
N LYS A 251 -6.55 -2.70 14.44
CA LYS A 251 -7.69 -1.81 14.70
C LYS A 251 -8.38 -1.43 13.40
N ILE A 252 -9.67 -1.75 13.28
CA ILE A 252 -10.46 -1.42 12.09
C ILE A 252 -11.05 -0.01 12.18
N LEU A 253 -10.88 0.77 11.11
CA LEU A 253 -11.41 2.11 10.92
C LEU A 253 -12.31 2.09 9.69
N ARG A 254 -13.62 2.28 9.86
CA ARG A 254 -14.60 2.16 8.78
C ARG A 254 -14.94 3.50 8.15
N LEU A 255 -14.84 3.59 6.83
CA LEU A 255 -15.32 4.70 6.02
C LEU A 255 -16.63 4.29 5.33
N ARG A 256 -17.75 4.86 5.77
CA ARG A 256 -19.08 4.45 5.29
C ARG A 256 -19.62 5.36 4.19
N GLN A 257 -19.28 6.65 4.24
CA GLN A 257 -19.82 7.62 3.30
C GLN A 257 -19.18 7.47 1.91
N ASN A 258 -20.00 7.23 0.88
CA ASN A 258 -19.55 7.22 -0.52
C ASN A 258 -19.38 8.66 -1.02
N MET A 259 -18.15 9.03 -1.37
CA MET A 259 -17.80 10.37 -1.84
C MET A 259 -17.86 10.51 -3.36
N ARG A 260 -17.89 9.39 -4.11
CA ARG A 260 -17.91 9.39 -5.59
C ARG A 260 -19.33 9.52 -6.14
N SER A 261 -20.30 8.92 -5.45
CA SER A 261 -21.72 8.90 -5.85
C SER A 261 -22.59 9.73 -4.91
N LEU A 262 -22.08 10.86 -4.39
CA LEU A 262 -22.80 11.72 -3.43
C LEU A 262 -24.18 12.21 -3.92
N HIS A 263 -24.33 12.39 -5.22
CA HIS A 263 -25.54 12.92 -5.84
C HIS A 263 -26.45 11.81 -6.40
N ASP A 264 -26.12 10.55 -6.16
CA ASP A 264 -26.86 9.38 -6.65
C ASP A 264 -26.88 8.31 -5.55
N GLU A 265 -27.72 8.55 -4.53
CA GLU A 265 -27.87 7.69 -3.36
C GLU A 265 -28.39 6.30 -3.75
N GLU A 266 -29.33 6.22 -4.70
CA GLU A 266 -29.86 4.96 -5.22
C GLU A 266 -28.73 4.09 -5.81
N PHE A 267 -27.85 4.70 -6.61
CA PHE A 267 -26.68 3.98 -7.14
C PHE A 267 -25.67 3.61 -6.07
N ALA A 268 -25.40 4.52 -5.12
CA ALA A 268 -24.45 4.26 -4.04
C ALA A 268 -24.89 3.07 -3.18
N GLU A 269 -26.17 3.03 -2.79
CA GLU A 269 -26.75 1.92 -2.05
C GLU A 269 -26.75 0.63 -2.87
N PHE A 270 -27.08 0.71 -4.16
CA PHE A 270 -27.03 -0.46 -5.05
C PHE A 270 -25.63 -1.07 -5.12
N LEU A 271 -24.58 -0.25 -5.22
CA LEU A 271 -23.19 -0.73 -5.20
C LEU A 271 -22.83 -1.43 -3.89
N ILE A 272 -23.34 -0.93 -2.76
CA ILE A 272 -23.16 -1.57 -1.45
C ILE A 272 -23.86 -2.93 -1.43
N ARG A 273 -25.13 -3.00 -1.87
CA ARG A 273 -25.88 -4.26 -1.92
C ARG A 273 -25.26 -5.30 -2.87
N ILE A 274 -24.68 -4.87 -3.99
CA ILE A 274 -23.86 -5.76 -4.84
C ILE A 274 -22.67 -6.29 -4.04
N GLY A 275 -21.91 -5.40 -3.41
CA GLY A 275 -20.69 -5.77 -2.68
C GLY A 275 -20.96 -6.70 -1.50
N ASP A 276 -22.10 -6.53 -0.84
CA ASP A 276 -22.56 -7.40 0.24
C ASP A 276 -23.24 -8.68 -0.27
N GLY A 277 -23.39 -8.86 -1.59
CA GLY A 277 -23.99 -10.05 -2.20
C GLY A 277 -25.49 -10.20 -1.95
N VAL A 278 -26.20 -9.10 -1.69
CA VAL A 278 -27.64 -9.05 -1.40
C VAL A 278 -28.48 -9.01 -2.68
N GLU A 279 -27.92 -8.46 -3.76
CA GLU A 279 -28.64 -8.33 -5.03
C GLU A 279 -28.90 -9.69 -5.70
N PRO A 280 -30.12 -9.95 -6.18
CA PRO A 280 -30.46 -11.22 -6.80
C PRO A 280 -29.69 -11.43 -8.11
N THR A 281 -29.09 -12.61 -8.24
CA THR A 281 -28.39 -13.04 -9.44
C THR A 281 -29.31 -13.82 -10.38
N LYS A 282 -29.08 -13.68 -11.69
CA LYS A 282 -29.64 -14.55 -12.72
C LYS A 282 -28.78 -15.80 -12.91
N LEU A 283 -29.19 -16.71 -13.81
CA LEU A 283 -28.28 -17.74 -14.32
C LEU A 283 -26.96 -17.09 -14.76
N ASP A 284 -25.85 -17.74 -14.42
CA ASP A 284 -24.46 -17.29 -14.62
C ASP A 284 -23.96 -16.17 -13.68
N ASP A 285 -24.56 -16.00 -12.50
CA ASP A 285 -24.14 -15.02 -11.48
C ASP A 285 -24.18 -13.55 -11.93
N ILE A 286 -24.99 -13.26 -12.95
CA ILE A 286 -25.17 -11.92 -13.48
C ILE A 286 -26.22 -11.18 -12.63
N VAL A 287 -25.80 -10.12 -11.94
CA VAL A 287 -26.70 -9.19 -11.25
C VAL A 287 -27.43 -8.32 -12.27
N SER A 288 -28.74 -8.15 -12.09
CA SER A 288 -29.51 -7.22 -12.92
C SER A 288 -29.31 -5.80 -12.43
N GLY A 289 -28.92 -4.89 -13.34
CA GLY A 289 -28.89 -3.46 -13.02
C GLY A 289 -30.30 -2.94 -12.65
N PRO A 290 -30.42 -1.91 -11.80
CA PRO A 290 -31.71 -1.37 -11.42
C PRO A 290 -32.44 -0.81 -12.63
N SER A 291 -33.77 -0.90 -12.63
CA SER A 291 -34.58 -0.56 -13.81
C SER A 291 -34.49 0.91 -14.25
N SER A 292 -34.05 1.78 -13.33
CA SER A 292 -33.77 3.21 -13.50
C SER A 292 -32.49 3.49 -14.29
N PHE A 293 -31.58 2.53 -14.43
CA PHE A 293 -30.28 2.76 -15.08
C PHE A 293 -30.39 2.75 -16.61
N PRO A 294 -29.67 3.66 -17.31
CA PRO A 294 -29.61 3.65 -18.76
C PRO A 294 -29.05 2.31 -19.23
N LYS A 295 -29.84 1.57 -20.04
CA LYS A 295 -29.34 0.36 -20.68
C LYS A 295 -28.28 0.76 -21.72
N PRO A 296 -27.11 0.10 -21.74
CA PRO A 296 -26.10 0.41 -22.75
C PRO A 296 -26.68 0.20 -24.15
N PRO A 297 -26.28 1.03 -25.13
CA PRO A 297 -26.76 0.91 -26.50
C PRO A 297 -26.40 -0.47 -27.06
N LYS A 298 -27.36 -1.13 -27.72
CA LYS A 298 -27.22 -2.51 -28.23
C LYS A 298 -26.02 -2.71 -29.17
N SER A 299 -25.46 -1.64 -29.74
CA SER A 299 -24.30 -1.66 -30.64
C SER A 299 -22.95 -1.88 -29.94
N SER A 300 -22.83 -1.69 -28.61
CA SER A 300 -21.56 -1.90 -27.89
C SER A 300 -21.33 -3.34 -27.43
N LEU A 301 -22.29 -4.24 -27.63
CA LEU A 301 -22.15 -5.67 -27.27
C LEU A 301 -21.47 -6.53 -28.36
N ALA A 302 -21.15 -5.98 -29.54
CA ALA A 302 -20.73 -6.78 -30.69
C ALA A 302 -19.23 -6.75 -31.04
N THR A 303 -18.39 -5.93 -30.40
CA THR A 303 -16.97 -5.81 -30.79
C THR A 303 -16.01 -5.61 -29.61
N SER A 304 -15.85 -6.64 -28.78
CA SER A 304 -14.60 -6.84 -28.04
C SER A 304 -14.38 -8.31 -27.68
N LYS A 305 -13.92 -9.12 -28.64
CA LYS A 305 -13.31 -10.44 -28.38
C LYS A 305 -11.96 -10.38 -27.63
N GLN A 306 -11.62 -9.24 -27.01
CA GLN A 306 -10.41 -9.04 -26.20
C GLN A 306 -10.70 -8.86 -24.69
N GLN A 307 -11.95 -9.02 -24.23
CA GLN A 307 -12.29 -9.03 -22.79
C GLN A 307 -12.72 -10.41 -22.25
N THR A 308 -12.54 -11.49 -23.03
CA THR A 308 -12.72 -12.86 -22.56
C THR A 308 -11.38 -13.46 -22.10
N ALA A 309 -10.98 -13.11 -20.88
CA ALA A 309 -10.02 -13.89 -20.08
C ALA A 309 -10.67 -14.48 -18.81
N ALA A 310 -12.00 -14.44 -18.69
CA ALA A 310 -12.76 -15.03 -17.58
C ALA A 310 -13.72 -16.16 -18.04
N ALA A 311 -13.66 -16.59 -19.30
CA ALA A 311 -14.51 -17.64 -19.85
C ALA A 311 -13.69 -18.86 -20.30
N ALA A 312 -13.07 -19.55 -19.33
CA ALA A 312 -12.56 -20.91 -19.51
C ALA A 312 -12.39 -21.64 -18.17
N HIS A 313 -13.50 -21.87 -17.47
CA HIS A 313 -13.79 -23.18 -16.86
C HIS A 313 -15.26 -23.17 -16.42
N LYS A 314 -16.06 -23.97 -17.12
CA LYS A 314 -17.44 -24.28 -16.75
C LYS A 314 -17.44 -25.09 -15.45
N ASP A 315 -18.50 -24.85 -14.67
CA ASP A 315 -18.87 -25.43 -13.37
C ASP A 315 -18.35 -24.65 -12.14
N THR A 316 -19.30 -24.06 -11.39
CA THR A 316 -19.26 -23.57 -9.99
C THR A 316 -18.90 -22.10 -9.66
N LEU A 317 -19.82 -21.18 -9.95
CA LEU A 317 -20.01 -19.90 -9.23
C LEU A 317 -21.54 -19.83 -8.94
N PRO A 318 -21.99 -19.82 -7.64
CA PRO A 318 -22.10 -18.66 -6.71
C PRO A 318 -21.65 -19.03 -5.25
N PRO A 319 -22.05 -18.34 -4.16
CA PRO A 319 -21.87 -16.95 -3.71
C PRO A 319 -20.70 -16.89 -2.69
N SER A 320 -19.51 -16.44 -3.10
CA SER A 320 -18.29 -16.59 -2.26
C SER A 320 -17.65 -15.28 -1.78
N ALA A 321 -18.15 -14.12 -2.22
CA ALA A 321 -17.83 -12.84 -1.59
C ALA A 321 -18.59 -12.68 -0.27
N THR A 322 -19.86 -13.12 -0.23
CA THR A 322 -20.74 -13.08 0.94
C THR A 322 -20.18 -13.89 2.11
N ALA A 323 -19.69 -15.13 1.93
CA ALA A 323 -19.22 -15.92 3.08
C ALA A 323 -17.95 -15.37 3.77
N ILE A 324 -17.07 -14.71 3.02
CA ILE A 324 -15.84 -14.09 3.57
C ILE A 324 -16.17 -12.69 4.07
N ALA A 325 -17.02 -11.94 3.36
CA ALA A 325 -17.59 -10.71 3.86
C ALA A 325 -18.34 -10.99 5.16
N ASP A 326 -19.12 -12.06 5.29
CA ASP A 326 -19.87 -12.47 6.47
C ASP A 326 -18.92 -12.96 7.57
N THR A 327 -17.93 -13.82 7.29
CA THR A 327 -16.96 -14.24 8.32
C THR A 327 -16.09 -13.07 8.77
N ALA A 328 -15.71 -12.18 7.86
CA ALA A 328 -14.99 -10.95 8.17
C ALA A 328 -15.90 -9.99 8.93
N LEU A 329 -17.13 -9.71 8.46
CA LEU A 329 -18.15 -8.84 9.05
C LEU A 329 -18.60 -9.34 10.42
N GLU A 330 -18.74 -10.66 10.63
CA GLU A 330 -19.04 -11.29 11.91
C GLU A 330 -17.88 -11.13 12.89
N ARG A 331 -16.64 -11.39 12.48
CA ARG A 331 -15.46 -11.09 13.31
C ARG A 331 -15.36 -9.59 13.62
N LEU A 332 -15.57 -8.75 12.60
CA LEU A 332 -15.62 -7.29 12.66
C LEU A 332 -16.78 -6.74 13.51
N ALA A 333 -17.89 -7.48 13.65
CA ALA A 333 -19.05 -7.12 14.45
C ALA A 333 -18.95 -7.62 15.90
N SER A 334 -18.29 -8.76 16.13
CA SER A 334 -18.09 -9.37 17.45
C SER A 334 -17.16 -8.56 18.37
N GLU A 335 -16.40 -7.60 17.85
CA GLU A 335 -15.47 -6.75 18.61
C GLU A 335 -16.10 -5.43 19.12
N ASN A 336 -17.41 -5.23 18.94
CA ASN A 336 -18.17 -4.11 19.53
C ASN A 336 -19.16 -4.62 20.58
N PRO A 337 -18.89 -4.52 21.89
CA PRO A 337 -19.99 -4.24 22.80
C PRO A 337 -20.42 -2.78 22.51
N HIS A 338 -21.63 -2.59 22.01
CA HIS A 338 -22.26 -1.27 22.02
C HIS A 338 -22.25 -0.70 23.47
N PRO A 339 -22.21 0.63 23.64
CA PRO A 339 -21.88 1.28 24.93
C PRO A 339 -22.73 0.82 26.11
#